data_AF-A0A419S1X4-F1
#
_entry.id   AF-A0A419S1X4-F1
#
_cell.length_a   1.000
_cell.length_b   1.000
_cell.length_c   1.000
_cell.angle_alpha   90.00
_cell.angle_beta   90.00
_cell.angle_gamma   90.00
#
_symmetry.space_group_name_H-M   'P 1'
#
loop_
_entity.id
_entity.type
_entity.pdbx_description
1 polymer ?
#
loop_
_entity_poly.entity_id
_entity_poly.type
_entity_poly.pdbx_seq_one_letter_code
_entity_poly.pdbx_strand_id
1 'polypeptide(L)'
;MKQLLLFIIIGTLIYGCQSKQERDIEKMNSQVKKEIQDRAFKMNATVEFLDFKFVKCDTIDENDLLESKASRFQEKAISFYKQGSNELDFANLSQRKMLQYRDLGWSSLYYSEKQDFNDYMKKAQEAKDSADFYQTKDSLIQLKIKANHNPKNIFETSFFVKARLHTKQNTENLLDTLYFHFDENHKILRAE
;
A
#
# COMPACT_ATOMS: atom_id res chain seq x y z
N MET A 1 -46.67 -19.08 25.03
CA MET A 1 -45.69 -18.33 25.86
C MET A 1 -44.49 -19.17 26.31
N LYS A 2 -44.66 -20.43 26.77
CA LYS A 2 -43.52 -21.31 27.16
C LYS A 2 -42.53 -21.62 26.03
N GLN A 3 -43.01 -21.78 24.79
CA GLN A 3 -42.14 -22.02 23.62
C GLN A 3 -41.31 -20.80 23.23
N LEU A 4 -41.84 -19.58 23.38
CA LEU A 4 -41.14 -18.34 23.04
C LEU A 4 -39.98 -18.06 24.01
N LEU A 5 -40.18 -18.38 25.30
CA LEU A 5 -39.14 -18.31 26.33
C LEU A 5 -38.02 -19.34 26.08
N LEU A 6 -38.35 -20.53 25.59
CA LEU A 6 -37.36 -21.56 25.24
C LEU A 6 -36.46 -21.13 24.07
N PHE A 7 -37.05 -20.49 23.04
CA PHE A 7 -36.28 -19.95 21.91
C PHE A 7 -35.35 -18.79 22.32
N ILE A 8 -35.79 -17.93 23.25
CA ILE A 8 -34.94 -16.84 23.76
C ILE A 8 -33.75 -17.39 24.57
N ILE A 9 -33.99 -18.41 25.40
CA ILE A 9 -32.93 -19.03 26.23
C ILE A 9 -31.94 -19.83 25.38
N ILE A 10 -32.42 -20.54 24.36
CA ILE A 10 -31.53 -21.27 23.42
C ILE A 10 -30.74 -20.26 22.57
N GLY A 11 -31.37 -19.15 22.15
CA GLY A 11 -30.70 -18.07 21.44
C GLY A 11 -29.57 -17.43 22.26
N THR A 12 -29.78 -17.15 23.55
CA THR A 12 -28.74 -16.57 24.41
C THR A 12 -27.62 -17.56 24.76
N LEU A 13 -27.91 -18.87 24.84
CA LEU A 13 -26.90 -19.91 25.06
C LEU A 13 -25.94 -20.09 23.87
N ILE A 14 -26.44 -19.96 22.64
CA ILE A 14 -25.61 -20.07 21.43
C ILE A 14 -24.68 -18.85 21.29
N TYR A 15 -25.14 -17.64 21.61
CA TYR A 15 -24.30 -16.43 21.62
C TYR A 15 -23.27 -16.41 22.77
N GLY A 16 -23.53 -17.12 23.87
CA GLY A 16 -22.63 -17.19 25.02
C GLY A 16 -21.46 -18.17 24.90
N CYS A 17 -21.49 -19.08 23.91
CA CYS A 17 -20.50 -20.15 23.74
C CYS A 17 -19.40 -19.85 22.72
N GLN A 18 -19.36 -18.66 22.12
CA GLN A 18 -18.22 -18.28 21.29
C GLN A 18 -17.01 -17.91 22.16
N SER A 19 -15.90 -18.57 21.88
CA SER A 19 -14.62 -18.23 22.48
C SER A 19 -14.27 -16.77 22.18
N LYS A 20 -13.45 -16.14 23.02
CA LYS A 20 -12.97 -14.76 22.77
C LYS A 20 -12.32 -14.66 21.38
N GLN A 21 -11.56 -15.68 20.99
CA GLN A 21 -10.89 -15.78 19.70
C GLN A 21 -11.86 -15.77 18.52
N GLU A 22 -12.96 -16.54 18.59
CA GLU A 22 -13.96 -16.56 17.51
C GLU A 22 -14.62 -15.18 17.32
N ARG A 23 -14.96 -14.50 18.42
CA ARG A 23 -15.52 -13.14 18.39
C ARG A 23 -14.54 -12.13 17.78
N ASP A 24 -13.26 -12.25 18.11
CA ASP A 24 -12.22 -11.36 17.58
C ASP A 24 -12.01 -11.60 16.08
N ILE A 25 -11.99 -12.86 15.63
CA ILE A 25 -11.92 -13.22 14.21
C ILE A 25 -13.15 -12.71 13.44
N GLU A 26 -14.36 -12.88 13.98
CA GLU A 26 -15.58 -12.34 13.35
C GLU A 26 -15.53 -10.81 13.20
N LYS A 27 -15.03 -10.12 14.23
CA LYS A 27 -14.85 -8.66 14.18
C LYS A 27 -13.85 -8.25 13.11
N MET A 28 -12.69 -8.92 13.01
CA MET A 28 -11.71 -8.66 11.95
C MET A 28 -12.29 -8.95 10.56
N ASN A 29 -12.96 -10.11 10.37
CA ASN A 29 -13.63 -10.49 9.13
C ASN A 29 -14.60 -9.40 8.65
N SER A 30 -15.43 -8.90 9.56
CA SER A 30 -16.42 -7.86 9.26
C SER A 30 -15.74 -6.56 8.80
N GLN A 31 -14.67 -6.14 9.48
CA GLN A 31 -13.93 -4.95 9.08
C GLN A 31 -13.25 -5.10 7.71
N VAL A 32 -12.65 -6.25 7.43
CA VAL A 32 -12.00 -6.47 6.12
C VAL A 32 -13.03 -6.44 4.99
N LYS A 33 -14.16 -7.14 5.15
CA LYS A 33 -15.21 -7.12 4.13
C LYS A 33 -15.70 -5.71 3.87
N LYS A 34 -15.90 -4.93 4.94
CA LYS A 34 -16.30 -3.52 4.83
C LYS A 34 -15.23 -2.69 4.11
N GLU A 35 -13.96 -2.82 4.47
CA GLU A 35 -12.86 -2.10 3.83
C GLU A 35 -12.77 -2.42 2.33
N ILE A 36 -12.92 -3.68 1.94
CA ILE A 36 -12.93 -4.11 0.53
C ILE A 36 -14.13 -3.51 -0.20
N GLN A 37 -15.33 -3.54 0.40
CA GLN A 37 -16.53 -2.95 -0.17
C GLN A 37 -16.41 -1.43 -0.32
N ASP A 38 -15.87 -0.73 0.69
CA ASP A 38 -15.67 0.71 0.66
C ASP A 38 -14.66 1.11 -0.43
N ARG A 39 -13.60 0.31 -0.63
CA ARG A 39 -12.64 0.51 -1.73
C ARG A 39 -13.27 0.30 -3.10
N ALA A 40 -14.03 -0.78 -3.28
CA ALA A 40 -14.74 -1.02 -4.52
C ALA A 40 -15.76 0.09 -4.83
N PHE A 41 -16.50 0.54 -3.82
CA PHE A 41 -17.44 1.64 -3.96
C PHE A 41 -16.76 2.94 -4.41
N LYS A 42 -15.60 3.29 -3.83
CA LYS A 42 -14.77 4.43 -4.28
C LYS A 42 -14.33 4.31 -5.74
N MET A 43 -14.24 3.09 -6.27
CA MET A 43 -13.92 2.80 -7.67
C MET A 43 -15.17 2.63 -8.56
N ASN A 44 -16.37 2.99 -8.07
CA ASN A 44 -17.65 2.79 -8.76
C ASN A 44 -17.94 1.31 -9.11
N ALA A 45 -17.54 0.40 -8.22
CA ALA A 45 -17.73 -1.03 -8.36
C ALA A 45 -18.45 -1.61 -7.13
N THR A 46 -19.00 -2.82 -7.28
CA THR A 46 -19.57 -3.61 -6.19
C THR A 46 -18.84 -4.95 -6.07
N VAL A 47 -18.74 -5.49 -4.86
CA VAL A 47 -18.06 -6.75 -4.58
C VAL A 47 -19.05 -7.79 -4.10
N GLU A 48 -19.11 -8.93 -4.79
CA GLU A 48 -19.78 -10.15 -4.35
C GLU A 48 -18.73 -11.11 -3.77
N PHE A 49 -18.79 -11.39 -2.46
CA PHE A 49 -17.91 -12.39 -1.85
C PHE A 49 -18.49 -13.79 -2.06
N LEU A 50 -17.76 -14.63 -2.78
CA LEU A 50 -18.10 -16.04 -3.01
C LEU A 50 -17.54 -16.95 -1.89
N ASP A 51 -16.34 -16.63 -1.40
CA ASP A 51 -15.72 -17.27 -0.25
C ASP A 51 -14.84 -16.23 0.47
N PHE A 52 -14.85 -16.26 1.79
CA PHE A 52 -14.03 -15.38 2.61
C PHE A 52 -13.67 -16.10 3.90
N LYS A 53 -12.40 -16.47 4.06
CA LYS A 53 -11.93 -17.30 5.17
C LYS A 53 -10.73 -16.67 5.84
N PHE A 54 -10.78 -16.59 7.16
CA PHE A 54 -9.59 -16.37 7.97
C PHE A 54 -8.63 -17.54 7.77
N VAL A 55 -7.34 -17.25 7.58
CA VAL A 55 -6.30 -18.27 7.36
C VAL A 55 -5.39 -18.37 8.58
N LYS A 56 -4.74 -17.27 8.96
CA LYS A 56 -3.87 -17.20 10.14
C LYS A 56 -3.82 -15.79 10.72
N CYS A 57 -3.43 -15.70 11.99
CA CYS A 57 -3.12 -14.46 12.70
C CYS A 57 -1.80 -14.66 13.43
N ASP A 58 -0.82 -13.83 13.07
CA ASP A 58 0.47 -13.71 13.75
C ASP A 58 0.48 -12.41 14.56
N THR A 59 1.34 -12.34 15.58
CA THR A 59 1.55 -11.11 16.35
C THR A 59 2.93 -10.57 16.03
N ILE A 60 2.97 -9.32 15.58
CA ILE A 60 4.19 -8.57 15.30
C ILE A 60 4.24 -7.31 16.15
N ASP A 61 5.39 -6.68 16.19
CA ASP A 61 5.61 -5.43 16.90
C ASP A 61 5.21 -4.20 16.04
N GLU A 62 4.78 -3.11 16.68
CA GLU A 62 4.55 -1.84 15.98
C GLU A 62 5.78 -1.34 15.22
N ASN A 63 6.97 -1.53 15.79
CA ASN A 63 8.22 -1.18 15.14
C ASN A 63 8.50 -2.07 13.93
N ASP A 64 8.11 -3.35 13.93
CA ASP A 64 8.25 -4.23 12.75
C ASP A 64 7.41 -3.69 11.57
N LEU A 65 6.18 -3.26 11.84
CA LEU A 65 5.30 -2.65 10.83
C LEU A 65 5.90 -1.34 10.29
N LEU A 66 6.47 -0.52 11.19
CA LEU A 66 7.14 0.73 10.83
C LEU A 66 8.40 0.45 10.00
N GLU A 67 9.17 -0.57 10.33
CA GLU A 67 10.38 -0.98 9.61
C GLU A 67 10.03 -1.46 8.20
N SER A 68 9.00 -2.29 8.04
CA SER A 68 8.45 -2.67 6.73
C SER A 68 8.09 -1.44 5.87
N LYS A 69 7.51 -0.40 6.51
CA LYS A 69 7.16 0.85 5.82
C LYS A 69 8.39 1.68 5.45
N ALA A 70 9.39 1.74 6.33
CA ALA A 70 10.67 2.39 6.09
C ALA A 70 11.39 1.75 4.89
N SER A 71 11.49 0.42 4.85
CA SER A 71 12.07 -0.32 3.73
C SER A 71 11.42 0.03 2.39
N ARG A 72 10.08 0.12 2.33
CA ARG A 72 9.38 0.55 1.10
C ARG A 72 9.71 1.99 0.68
N PHE A 73 9.92 2.90 1.63
CA PHE A 73 10.35 4.26 1.30
C PHE A 73 11.79 4.29 0.82
N GLN A 74 12.67 3.51 1.43
CA GLN A 74 14.05 3.36 0.97
C GLN A 74 14.12 2.80 -0.46
N GLU A 75 13.36 1.75 -0.77
CA GLU A 75 13.27 1.18 -2.12
C GLU A 75 12.80 2.23 -3.15
N LYS A 76 11.77 3.01 -2.80
CA LYS A 76 11.29 4.10 -3.65
C LYS A 76 12.34 5.18 -3.86
N ALA A 77 13.03 5.60 -2.80
CA ALA A 77 14.10 6.59 -2.90
C ALA A 77 15.22 6.10 -3.83
N ILE A 78 15.65 4.84 -3.69
CA ILE A 78 16.65 4.21 -4.57
C ILE A 78 16.17 4.19 -6.03
N SER A 79 14.91 3.83 -6.26
CA SER A 79 14.31 3.83 -7.60
C SER A 79 14.36 5.22 -8.26
N PHE A 80 13.96 6.26 -7.52
CA PHE A 80 14.02 7.64 -8.02
C PHE A 80 15.45 8.14 -8.21
N TYR A 81 16.39 7.79 -7.34
CA TYR A 81 17.80 8.11 -7.56
C TYR A 81 18.33 7.47 -8.84
N LYS A 82 17.98 6.20 -9.11
CA LYS A 82 18.36 5.53 -10.35
C LYS A 82 17.74 6.20 -11.57
N GLN A 83 16.47 6.57 -11.49
CA GLN A 83 15.79 7.32 -12.55
C GLN A 83 16.50 8.65 -12.82
N GLY A 84 16.76 9.45 -11.78
CA GLY A 84 17.46 10.73 -11.91
C GLY A 84 18.87 10.58 -12.50
N SER A 85 19.61 9.54 -12.10
CA SER A 85 20.92 9.22 -12.68
C SER A 85 20.84 8.96 -14.18
N ASN A 86 19.84 8.19 -14.64
CA ASN A 86 19.65 7.92 -16.06
C ASN A 86 19.32 9.21 -16.84
N GLU A 87 18.48 10.08 -16.28
CA GLU A 87 18.15 11.37 -16.90
C GLU A 87 19.38 12.28 -16.99
N LEU A 88 20.28 12.27 -15.99
CA LEU A 88 21.56 12.98 -16.04
C LEU A 88 22.48 12.44 -17.14
N ASP A 89 22.51 11.12 -17.35
CA ASP A 89 23.28 10.53 -18.45
C ASP A 89 22.75 10.98 -19.82
N PHE A 90 21.44 11.05 -19.99
CA PHE A 90 20.84 11.60 -21.21
C PHE A 90 21.13 13.09 -21.39
N ALA A 91 21.06 13.89 -20.32
CA ALA A 91 21.45 15.29 -20.35
C ALA A 91 22.93 15.44 -20.80
N ASN A 92 23.84 14.65 -20.23
CA ASN A 92 25.26 14.66 -20.61
C ASN A 92 25.46 14.31 -22.09
N LEU A 93 24.69 13.37 -22.63
CA LEU A 93 24.73 13.02 -24.06
C LEU A 93 24.22 14.17 -24.94
N SER A 94 23.08 14.77 -24.60
CA SER A 94 22.55 15.95 -25.32
C SER A 94 23.52 17.13 -25.27
N GLN A 95 24.16 17.37 -24.12
CA GLN A 95 25.19 18.41 -24.00
C GLN A 95 26.36 18.17 -24.97
N ARG A 96 26.85 16.93 -25.09
CA ARG A 96 27.93 16.60 -26.04
C ARG A 96 27.51 16.85 -27.48
N LYS A 97 26.28 16.48 -27.85
CA LYS A 97 25.74 16.74 -29.20
C LYS A 97 25.56 18.23 -29.47
N MET A 98 25.09 19.01 -28.50
CA MET A 98 25.01 20.47 -28.62
C MET A 98 26.37 21.07 -28.99
N LEU A 99 27.45 20.66 -28.30
CA LEU A 99 28.79 21.15 -28.59
C LEU A 99 29.21 20.79 -30.02
N GLN A 100 28.97 19.55 -30.46
CA GLN A 100 29.25 19.12 -31.83
C GLN A 100 28.48 19.94 -32.88
N TYR A 101 27.17 20.13 -32.69
CA TYR A 101 26.33 20.89 -33.64
C TYR A 101 26.69 22.37 -33.67
N ARG A 102 27.07 22.95 -32.53
CA ARG A 102 27.60 24.31 -32.48
C ARG A 102 28.87 24.44 -33.33
N ASP A 103 29.81 23.50 -33.16
CA ASP A 103 31.09 23.53 -33.86
C ASP A 103 30.93 23.29 -35.38
N LEU A 104 29.90 22.54 -35.79
CA LEU A 104 29.51 22.32 -37.20
C LEU A 104 28.63 23.44 -37.78
N GLY A 105 28.20 24.43 -36.98
CA GLY A 105 27.31 25.51 -37.41
C GLY A 105 25.85 25.10 -37.65
N TRP A 106 25.42 23.94 -37.14
CA TRP A 106 24.06 23.41 -37.32
C TRP A 106 23.09 23.95 -36.25
N SER A 107 22.64 25.19 -36.45
CA SER A 107 21.86 25.94 -35.45
C SER A 107 20.54 25.28 -35.06
N SER A 108 19.77 24.72 -35.99
CA SER A 108 18.47 24.08 -35.69
C SER A 108 18.64 22.85 -34.78
N LEU A 109 19.60 21.99 -35.10
CA LEU A 109 19.91 20.80 -34.31
C LEU A 109 20.48 21.17 -32.93
N TYR A 110 21.31 22.22 -32.86
CA TYR A 110 21.78 22.76 -31.58
C TYR A 110 20.63 23.16 -30.66
N TYR A 111 19.64 23.93 -31.17
CA TYR A 111 18.52 24.37 -30.34
C TYR A 111 17.60 23.22 -29.93
N SER A 112 17.41 22.22 -30.80
CA SER A 112 16.68 21.00 -30.46
C SER A 112 17.34 20.25 -29.29
N GLU A 113 18.64 19.95 -29.39
CA GLU A 113 19.35 19.24 -28.30
C GLU A 113 19.46 20.08 -27.04
N LYS A 114 19.47 21.42 -27.15
CA LYS A 114 19.40 22.32 -25.99
C LYS A 114 18.07 22.16 -25.25
N GLN A 115 16.97 21.99 -25.97
CA GLN A 115 15.67 21.72 -25.36
C GLN A 115 15.68 20.35 -24.68
N ASP A 116 16.15 19.31 -25.37
CA ASP A 116 16.25 17.97 -24.80
C ASP A 116 17.12 17.95 -23.53
N PHE A 117 18.27 18.62 -23.54
CA PHE A 117 19.12 18.82 -22.36
C PHE A 117 18.36 19.42 -21.19
N ASN A 118 17.62 20.51 -21.41
CA ASN A 118 16.84 21.16 -20.35
C ASN A 118 15.74 20.26 -19.81
N ASP A 119 15.06 19.50 -20.68
CA ASP A 119 14.00 18.56 -20.30
C ASP A 119 14.56 17.40 -19.46
N TYR A 120 15.70 16.83 -19.85
CA TYR A 120 16.39 15.80 -19.06
C TYR A 120 16.87 16.33 -17.71
N MET A 121 17.46 17.53 -17.67
CA MET A 121 17.86 18.17 -16.41
C MET A 121 16.66 18.42 -15.48
N LYS A 122 15.52 18.84 -16.03
CA LYS A 122 14.30 19.04 -15.26
C LYS A 122 13.80 17.71 -14.68
N LYS A 123 13.72 16.65 -15.48
CA LYS A 123 13.31 15.32 -15.01
C LYS A 123 14.26 14.75 -13.96
N ALA A 124 15.57 14.96 -14.12
CA ALA A 124 16.56 14.59 -13.13
C ALA A 124 16.31 15.29 -11.78
N GLN A 125 15.98 16.59 -11.82
CA GLN A 125 15.64 17.34 -10.61
C GLN A 125 14.34 16.85 -9.97
N GLU A 126 13.29 16.60 -10.74
CA GLU A 126 12.02 16.06 -10.22
C GLU A 126 12.20 14.68 -9.58
N ALA A 127 13.04 13.82 -10.18
CA ALA A 127 13.39 12.53 -9.62
C ALA A 127 14.18 12.69 -8.30
N LYS A 128 15.13 13.63 -8.24
CA LYS A 128 15.86 13.95 -7.01
C LYS A 128 14.92 14.44 -5.90
N ASP A 129 14.03 15.38 -6.18
CA ASP A 129 13.08 15.91 -5.19
C ASP A 129 12.17 14.79 -4.65
N SER A 130 11.78 13.86 -5.53
CA SER A 130 11.01 12.67 -5.15
C SER A 130 11.83 11.73 -4.26
N ALA A 131 13.10 11.48 -4.59
CA ALA A 131 13.99 10.66 -3.77
C ALA A 131 14.19 11.26 -2.37
N ASP A 132 14.47 12.55 -2.29
CA ASP A 132 14.68 13.30 -1.04
C ASP A 132 13.41 13.30 -0.17
N PHE A 133 12.22 13.40 -0.79
CA PHE A 133 10.95 13.24 -0.09
C PHE A 133 10.84 11.87 0.60
N TYR A 134 11.11 10.79 -0.12
CA TYR A 134 11.02 9.44 0.45
C TYR A 134 12.09 9.17 1.50
N GLN A 135 13.32 9.68 1.30
CA GLN A 135 14.38 9.59 2.30
C GLN A 135 14.03 10.35 3.58
N THR A 136 13.38 11.51 3.47
CA THR A 136 12.89 12.26 4.64
C THR A 136 11.81 11.47 5.38
N LYS A 137 10.89 10.84 4.66
CA LYS A 137 9.84 9.99 5.27
C LYS A 137 10.43 8.77 5.98
N ASP A 138 11.39 8.10 5.38
CA ASP A 138 12.15 7.01 6.01
C ASP A 138 12.82 7.49 7.30
N SER A 139 13.59 8.58 7.24
CA SER A 139 14.29 9.16 8.40
C SER A 139 13.34 9.47 9.56
N LEU A 140 12.15 10.02 9.28
CA LEU A 140 11.12 10.30 10.29
C LEU A 140 10.58 9.01 10.93
N ILE A 141 10.45 7.91 10.17
CA ILE A 141 10.05 6.62 10.70
C ILE A 141 11.16 6.04 11.59
N GLN A 142 12.42 6.09 11.13
CA GLN A 142 13.56 5.62 11.91
C GLN A 142 13.68 6.33 13.25
N LEU A 143 13.42 7.65 13.29
CA LEU A 143 13.36 8.41 14.54
C LEU A 143 12.22 7.94 15.46
N LYS A 144 11.04 7.63 14.89
CA LYS A 144 9.91 7.09 15.67
C LYS A 144 10.22 5.73 16.27
N ILE A 145 10.80 4.83 15.48
CA ILE A 145 11.22 3.50 15.96
C ILE A 145 12.22 3.65 17.11
N LYS A 146 13.24 4.50 16.94
CA LYS A 146 14.26 4.74 17.98
C LYS A 146 13.69 5.34 19.27
N ALA A 147 12.67 6.18 19.17
CA ALA A 147 12.00 6.78 20.31
C ALA A 147 10.97 5.85 20.98
N ASN A 148 10.52 4.80 20.28
CA ASN A 148 9.50 3.89 20.76
C ASN A 148 10.11 2.69 21.49
N HIS A 149 10.30 2.83 22.80
CA HIS A 149 10.87 1.79 23.65
C HIS A 149 9.88 0.73 24.12
N ASN A 150 8.57 1.01 24.05
CA ASN A 150 7.50 0.10 24.44
C ASN A 150 6.47 -0.02 23.30
N PRO A 151 6.87 -0.61 22.17
CA PRO A 151 5.97 -0.82 21.05
C PRO A 151 4.78 -1.71 21.41
N LYS A 152 3.67 -1.47 20.71
CA LYS A 152 2.42 -2.22 20.89
C LYS A 152 2.37 -3.44 19.99
N ASN A 153 1.59 -4.42 20.41
CA ASN A 153 1.32 -5.59 19.58
C ASN A 153 0.40 -5.21 18.41
N ILE A 154 0.75 -5.69 17.23
CA ILE A 154 -0.04 -5.61 16.01
C ILE A 154 -0.37 -7.03 15.57
N PHE A 155 -1.60 -7.26 15.15
CA PHE A 155 -2.04 -8.54 14.62
C PHE A 155 -1.93 -8.54 13.10
N GLU A 156 -1.03 -9.35 12.56
CA GLU A 156 -0.92 -9.61 11.14
C GLU A 156 -1.82 -10.79 10.77
N THR A 157 -2.91 -10.49 10.07
CA THR A 157 -3.94 -11.46 9.75
C THR A 157 -4.05 -11.66 8.25
N SER A 158 -4.17 -12.91 7.83
CA SER A 158 -4.38 -13.26 6.43
C SER A 158 -5.78 -13.82 6.20
N PHE A 159 -6.38 -13.40 5.08
CA PHE A 159 -7.70 -13.82 4.65
C PHE A 159 -7.64 -14.34 3.22
N PHE A 160 -8.15 -15.55 3.01
CA PHE A 160 -8.44 -16.05 1.69
C PHE A 160 -9.73 -15.41 1.18
N VAL A 161 -9.67 -14.79 0.01
CA VAL A 161 -10.77 -14.06 -0.61
C VAL A 161 -11.02 -14.61 -2.00
N LYS A 162 -12.23 -15.12 -2.20
CA LYS A 162 -12.80 -15.39 -3.52
C LYS A 162 -13.97 -14.45 -3.73
N ALA A 163 -13.85 -13.52 -4.67
CA ALA A 163 -14.86 -12.50 -4.89
C ALA A 163 -15.04 -12.18 -6.37
N ARG A 164 -16.16 -11.54 -6.70
CA ARG A 164 -16.41 -10.92 -8.00
C ARG A 164 -16.54 -9.42 -7.83
N LEU A 165 -15.84 -8.68 -8.66
CA LEU A 165 -15.94 -7.23 -8.76
C LEU A 165 -16.81 -6.91 -9.98
N HIS A 166 -17.95 -6.27 -9.74
CA HIS A 166 -18.83 -5.80 -10.79
C HIS A 166 -18.64 -4.31 -11.00
N THR A 167 -18.25 -3.93 -12.21
CA THR A 167 -18.26 -2.55 -12.68
C THR A 167 -19.41 -2.36 -13.66
N LYS A 168 -19.68 -1.13 -14.10
CA LYS A 168 -20.71 -0.87 -15.13
C LYS A 168 -20.44 -1.58 -16.46
N GLN A 169 -19.19 -1.97 -16.73
CA GLN A 169 -18.74 -2.43 -18.05
C GLN A 169 -18.19 -3.87 -18.03
N ASN A 170 -17.75 -4.37 -16.88
CA ASN A 170 -17.09 -5.67 -16.78
C ASN A 170 -17.33 -6.35 -15.43
N THR A 171 -17.16 -7.68 -15.39
CA THR A 171 -17.08 -8.45 -14.15
C THR A 171 -15.72 -9.14 -14.09
N GLU A 172 -14.99 -8.89 -13.00
CA GLU A 172 -13.68 -9.47 -12.76
C GLU A 172 -13.75 -10.43 -11.58
N ASN A 173 -13.04 -11.56 -11.66
CA ASN A 173 -12.96 -12.51 -10.55
C ASN A 173 -11.65 -12.29 -9.80
N LEU A 174 -11.73 -12.22 -8.47
CA LEU A 174 -10.60 -12.18 -7.56
C LEU A 174 -10.51 -13.50 -6.81
N LEU A 175 -9.31 -14.09 -6.77
CA LEU A 175 -8.98 -15.26 -5.97
C LEU A 175 -7.58 -15.05 -5.41
N ASP A 176 -7.48 -14.63 -4.16
CA ASP A 176 -6.18 -14.29 -3.56
C ASP A 176 -6.20 -14.44 -2.03
N THR A 177 -5.01 -14.37 -1.41
CA THR A 177 -4.83 -14.21 0.02
C THR A 177 -4.38 -12.80 0.33
N LEU A 178 -5.23 -12.06 1.05
CA LEU A 178 -4.97 -10.67 1.44
C LEU A 178 -4.42 -10.60 2.87
N TYR A 179 -3.54 -9.65 3.12
CA TYR A 179 -2.90 -9.46 4.43
C TYR A 179 -3.33 -8.13 5.03
N PHE A 180 -3.73 -8.16 6.30
CA PHE A 180 -4.21 -7.00 7.04
C PHE A 180 -3.52 -6.90 8.38
N HIS A 181 -3.20 -5.68 8.78
CA HIS A 181 -2.63 -5.39 10.09
C HIS A 181 -3.68 -4.72 10.97
N PHE A 182 -3.88 -5.23 12.18
CA PHE A 182 -4.86 -4.71 13.13
C PHE A 182 -4.19 -4.21 14.42
N ASP A 183 -4.75 -3.16 15.01
CA ASP A 183 -4.41 -2.76 16.37
C ASP A 183 -5.03 -3.71 17.43
N GLU A 184 -4.70 -3.47 18.70
CA GLU A 184 -5.25 -4.19 19.86
C GLU A 184 -6.80 -4.13 19.97
N ASN A 185 -7.43 -3.17 19.30
CA ASN A 185 -8.88 -3.02 19.26
C ASN A 185 -9.52 -3.65 18.01
N HIS A 186 -8.72 -4.38 17.23
CA HIS A 186 -9.08 -4.97 15.95
C HIS A 186 -9.48 -3.92 14.91
N LYS A 187 -8.90 -2.72 14.91
CA LYS A 187 -9.05 -1.72 13.85
C LYS A 187 -7.97 -1.92 12.79
N ILE A 188 -8.35 -1.88 11.51
CA ILE A 188 -7.40 -1.97 10.39
C ILE A 188 -6.44 -0.77 10.43
N LEU A 189 -5.14 -1.07 10.55
CA LEU A 189 -4.04 -0.12 10.42
C LEU A 189 -3.52 -0.06 8.98
N ARG A 190 -3.51 -1.21 8.30
CA ARG A 190 -2.98 -1.37 6.94
C ARG A 190 -3.61 -2.59 6.25
N ALA A 191 -3.81 -2.47 4.95
CA ALA A 191 -4.18 -3.56 4.05
C ALA A 191 -3.10 -3.69 2.97
N GLU A 192 -2.64 -4.91 2.71
CA GLU A 192 -1.71 -5.26 1.64
C GLU A 192 -2.35 -6.14 0.58
#